data_AF-A0A7K0GSW4-F1
#
_entry.id   AF-A0A7K0GSW4-F1
#
_cell.length_a   1.000
_cell.length_b   1.000
_cell.length_c   1.000
_cell.angle_alpha   90.00
_cell.angle_beta   90.00
_cell.angle_gamma   90.00
#
_symmetry.space_group_name_H-M   'P 1'
#
loop_
_entity.id
_entity.type
_entity.pdbx_description
1 polymer ?
#
loop_
_entity_poly.entity_id
_entity_poly.type
_entity_poly.pdbx_seq_one_letter_code
_entity_poly.pdbx_strand_id
1 'polypeptide(L)'
;SYDRLRGTLRRYGMLDEDNFHDTYLFVRKQVLVPGKDITDYDAYFVGCYKKAALVKIKRENRYTHPEDDFFLRCGEEAEFLSTDDLDGCERLVRDILRFIRQKFSYDEYRMFMLRFYEASFSFKALAECMGISAMAISQKVCAIVEAVRSHRSFAWRSQMLVIEGAVS
;
A
#
# COMPACT_ATOMS: atom_id res chain seq x y z
N SER A 1 -6.02 43.17 15.88
CA SER A 1 -6.64 42.94 14.55
C SER A 1 -6.00 41.70 13.92
N TYR A 2 -6.73 40.97 13.08
CA TYR A 2 -6.28 39.71 12.45
C TYR A 2 -4.93 39.88 11.74
N ASP A 3 -4.80 40.89 10.87
CA ASP A 3 -3.56 41.14 10.13
C ASP A 3 -2.39 41.56 11.01
N ARG A 4 -2.67 42.25 12.13
CA ARG A 4 -1.65 42.61 13.14
C ARG A 4 -1.05 41.36 13.79
N LEU A 5 -1.90 40.40 14.17
CA LEU A 5 -1.45 39.13 14.76
C LEU A 5 -0.65 38.31 13.75
N ARG A 6 -1.15 38.21 12.52
CA ARG A 6 -0.48 37.53 11.41
C ARG A 6 0.90 38.12 11.12
N GLY A 7 1.00 39.44 11.03
CA GLY A 7 2.26 40.15 10.84
C GLY A 7 3.23 39.99 12.01
N THR A 8 2.72 39.89 13.24
CA THR A 8 3.55 39.67 14.42
C THR A 8 4.20 38.29 14.40
N LEU A 9 3.48 37.24 14.02
CA LEU A 9 4.01 35.89 13.98
C LEU A 9 4.98 35.65 12.81
N ARG A 10 4.76 36.29 11.66
CA ARG A 10 5.70 36.24 10.52
C ARG A 10 7.11 36.76 10.85
N ARG A 11 7.25 37.62 11.88
CA ARG A 11 8.57 38.07 12.36
C ARG A 11 9.39 36.95 13.01
N TYR A 12 8.78 35.84 13.40
CA TYR A 12 9.44 34.72 14.05
C TYR A 12 9.78 33.57 13.08
N GLY A 13 9.50 33.72 11.78
CA GLY A 13 9.80 32.72 10.76
C GLY A 13 8.62 32.44 9.84
N MET A 14 8.68 31.31 9.12
CA MET A 14 7.60 30.86 8.26
C MET A 14 6.35 30.60 9.09
N LEU A 15 5.24 31.25 8.73
CA LEU A 15 3.97 31.13 9.43
C LEU A 15 3.26 29.85 9.00
N ASP A 16 3.00 28.95 9.96
CA ASP A 16 2.02 27.88 9.79
C ASP A 16 0.62 28.51 9.76
N GLU A 17 0.07 28.73 8.56
CA GLU A 17 -1.23 29.39 8.34
C GLU A 17 -2.37 28.58 8.96
N ASP A 18 -2.38 27.25 8.86
CA ASP A 18 -3.43 26.41 9.45
C ASP A 18 -3.45 26.55 10.97
N ASN A 19 -2.28 26.41 11.61
CA ASN A 19 -2.15 26.60 13.05
C ASN A 19 -2.55 28.02 13.49
N PHE A 20 -2.31 29.02 12.64
CA PHE A 20 -2.72 30.40 12.91
C PHE A 20 -4.25 30.56 12.89
N HIS A 21 -4.91 30.04 11.86
CA HIS A 21 -6.37 30.07 11.74
C HIS A 21 -7.04 29.33 12.90
N ASP A 22 -6.59 28.12 13.22
CA ASP A 22 -7.10 27.32 14.32
C ASP A 22 -6.94 28.03 15.67
N THR A 23 -5.76 28.62 15.90
CA THR A 23 -5.51 29.41 17.11
C THR A 23 -6.43 30.63 17.18
N TYR A 24 -6.66 31.31 16.06
CA TYR A 24 -7.54 32.48 16.02
C TYR A 24 -8.98 32.14 16.35
N LEU A 25 -9.51 31.06 15.77
CA LEU A 25 -10.84 30.57 16.09
C LEU A 25 -10.92 30.10 17.56
N PHE A 26 -9.90 29.40 18.06
CA PHE A 26 -9.84 28.98 19.45
C PHE A 26 -9.87 30.18 20.41
N VAL A 27 -8.98 31.15 20.23
CA VAL A 27 -8.89 32.33 21.10
C VAL A 27 -10.16 33.17 21.00
N ARG A 28 -10.74 33.34 19.80
CA ARG A 28 -12.03 34.02 19.62
C ARG A 28 -13.15 33.37 20.43
N LYS A 29 -13.22 32.03 20.44
CA LYS A 29 -14.19 31.30 21.28
C LYS A 29 -13.94 31.55 22.76
N GLN A 30 -12.67 31.56 23.21
CA GLN A 30 -12.33 31.78 24.62
C GLN A 30 -12.69 33.18 25.14
N VAL A 31 -12.54 34.22 24.31
CA VAL A 31 -12.95 35.60 24.66
C VAL A 31 -14.46 35.72 24.90
N LEU A 32 -15.26 34.88 24.22
CA LEU A 32 -16.72 34.90 24.35
C LEU A 32 -17.23 34.13 25.59
N VAL A 33 -16.37 33.44 26.34
CA VAL A 33 -16.75 32.66 27.52
C VAL A 33 -16.94 33.59 28.73
N PRO A 34 -18.13 33.61 29.37
CA PRO A 34 -18.36 34.42 30.56
C PRO A 34 -17.41 34.04 31.70
N GLY A 35 -16.81 35.03 32.36
CA GLY A 35 -15.91 34.83 33.51
C GLY A 35 -14.44 34.61 33.17
N LYS A 36 -14.07 34.62 31.88
CA LYS A 36 -12.67 34.54 31.44
C LYS A 36 -12.15 35.92 31.05
N ASP A 37 -11.34 36.51 31.92
CA ASP A 37 -10.75 37.82 31.66
C ASP A 37 -9.39 37.67 30.95
N ILE A 38 -9.30 38.15 29.72
CA ILE A 38 -8.07 38.16 28.92
C ILE A 38 -7.61 39.61 28.84
N THR A 39 -6.67 39.95 29.72
CA THR A 39 -6.13 41.31 29.89
C THR A 39 -5.22 41.74 28.73
N ASP A 40 -4.40 40.82 28.20
CA ASP A 40 -3.59 41.02 27.00
C ASP A 40 -3.92 39.97 25.95
N TYR A 41 -4.73 40.38 24.97
CA TYR A 41 -5.17 39.53 23.88
C TYR A 41 -4.02 39.09 22.96
N ASP A 42 -3.06 39.97 22.67
CA ASP A 42 -1.98 39.68 21.73
C ASP A 42 -0.98 38.68 22.36
N ALA A 43 -0.60 38.90 23.62
CA ALA A 43 0.25 37.96 24.36
C ALA A 43 -0.43 36.60 24.55
N TYR A 44 -1.73 36.59 24.89
CA TYR A 44 -2.51 35.36 25.03
C TYR A 44 -2.54 34.57 23.72
N PHE A 45 -2.83 35.25 22.60
CA PHE A 45 -2.85 34.63 21.28
C PHE A 45 -1.50 34.01 20.90
N VAL A 46 -0.40 34.74 21.07
CA VAL A 46 0.95 34.25 20.77
C VAL A 46 1.29 33.03 21.62
N GLY A 47 0.90 33.03 22.89
CA GLY A 47 1.06 31.87 23.78
C GLY A 47 0.29 30.65 23.31
N CYS A 48 -0.98 30.82 22.93
CA CYS A 48 -1.79 29.73 22.37
C CYS A 48 -1.20 29.17 21.07
N TYR A 49 -0.76 30.04 20.15
CA TYR A 49 -0.15 29.63 18.88
C TYR A 49 1.10 28.79 19.10
N LYS A 50 2.02 29.26 19.96
CA LYS A 50 3.25 28.53 20.30
C LYS A 50 2.95 27.19 20.96
N LYS A 51 1.97 27.13 21.86
CA LYS A 51 1.54 25.88 22.49
C LYS A 51 0.99 24.88 21.48
N ALA A 52 0.15 25.33 20.55
CA ALA A 52 -0.40 24.47 19.51
C ALA A 52 0.70 23.95 18.55
N ALA A 53 1.66 24.81 18.17
CA ALA A 53 2.81 24.42 17.37
C ALA A 53 3.67 23.35 18.07
N LEU A 54 3.95 23.51 19.38
CA LEU A 54 4.70 22.51 20.15
C LEU A 54 3.97 21.17 20.25
N VAL A 55 2.64 21.19 20.40
CA VAL A 55 1.82 19.96 20.39
C VAL A 55 1.89 19.26 19.03
N LYS A 56 1.85 20.02 17.93
CA LYS A 56 1.98 19.48 16.57
C LYS A 56 3.34 18.83 16.35
N ILE A 57 4.44 19.50 16.71
CA ILE A 57 5.80 18.94 16.66
C ILE A 57 5.90 17.65 17.48
N LYS A 58 5.39 17.65 18.71
CA LYS A 58 5.40 16.45 19.56
C LYS A 58 4.58 15.30 18.96
N ARG A 59 3.48 15.59 18.27
CA ARG A 59 2.67 14.57 17.59
C ARG A 59 3.38 14.01 16.36
N GLU A 60 4.02 14.87 15.58
CA GLU A 60 4.74 14.52 14.35
C GLU A 60 5.98 13.67 14.67
N ASN A 61 6.71 14.02 15.74
CA ASN A 61 7.86 13.25 16.24
C ASN A 61 7.53 11.80 16.65
N ARG A 62 6.25 11.41 16.67
CA ARG A 62 5.86 10.00 16.89
C ARG A 62 5.98 9.15 15.61
N TYR A 63 6.15 9.79 14.47
CA TYR A 63 6.25 9.14 13.17
C TYR A 63 7.68 9.28 12.66
N THR A 64 8.19 8.19 12.09
CA THR A 64 9.38 8.23 11.24
C THR A 64 8.88 8.46 9.83
N HIS A 65 9.29 9.56 9.21
CA HIS A 65 9.01 9.82 7.80
C HIS A 65 10.15 9.20 7.00
N PRO A 66 9.88 8.17 6.19
CA PRO A 66 10.90 7.65 5.30
C PRO A 66 11.34 8.75 4.33
N GLU A 67 12.61 8.72 3.92
CA GLU A 67 13.12 9.64 2.91
C GLU A 67 12.40 9.43 1.57
N ASP A 68 12.46 10.42 0.68
CA ASP A 68 11.78 10.40 -0.62
C ASP A 68 12.20 9.19 -1.47
N ASP A 69 13.38 8.62 -1.22
CA ASP A 69 13.93 7.44 -1.89
C ASP A 69 13.60 6.10 -1.20
N PHE A 70 12.87 6.11 -0.08
CA PHE A 70 12.50 4.88 0.65
C PHE A 70 11.81 3.84 -0.23
N PHE A 71 10.87 4.29 -1.07
CA PHE A 71 10.15 3.41 -2.00
C PHE A 71 11.05 2.89 -3.14
N LEU A 72 12.11 3.63 -3.49
CA LEU A 72 13.08 3.19 -4.49
C LEU A 72 13.93 2.04 -3.93
N ARG A 73 14.36 2.15 -2.66
CA ARG A 73 15.11 1.09 -1.97
C ARG A 73 14.30 -0.17 -1.71
N CYS A 74 12.99 -0.06 -1.43
CA CYS A 74 12.11 -1.24 -1.32
C CYS A 74 12.05 -2.09 -2.61
N GLY A 75 12.35 -1.51 -3.78
CA GLY A 75 12.42 -2.24 -5.05
C GLY A 75 13.75 -2.97 -5.29
N GLU A 76 14.85 -2.46 -4.72
CA GLU A 76 16.21 -2.99 -4.90
C GLU A 76 16.63 -3.95 -3.78
N GLU A 77 16.14 -3.75 -2.55
CA GLU A 77 16.44 -4.60 -1.36
C GLU A 77 15.38 -5.69 -1.11
N ALA A 78 14.39 -5.85 -1.99
CA ALA A 78 13.69 -7.12 -2.04
C ALA A 78 14.70 -8.15 -2.56
N GLU A 79 15.42 -8.81 -1.64
CA GLU A 79 16.12 -10.07 -1.89
C GLU A 79 15.08 -11.05 -2.45
N PHE A 80 14.86 -10.98 -3.76
CA PHE A 80 14.31 -12.11 -4.48
C PHE A 80 15.31 -13.23 -4.22
N LEU A 81 14.88 -14.27 -3.51
CA LEU A 81 15.65 -15.52 -3.37
C LEU A 81 16.32 -15.79 -4.70
N SER A 82 17.64 -15.95 -4.67
CA SER A 82 18.39 -16.15 -5.91
C SER A 82 17.78 -17.37 -6.61
N THR A 83 17.80 -17.40 -7.94
CA THR A 83 17.23 -18.54 -8.67
C THR A 83 17.83 -19.90 -8.24
N ASP A 84 19.01 -19.85 -7.64
CA ASP A 84 19.78 -21.00 -7.15
C ASP A 84 19.34 -21.46 -5.75
N ASP A 85 18.60 -20.64 -4.99
CA ASP A 85 18.05 -20.99 -3.67
C ASP A 85 16.69 -21.69 -3.75
N LEU A 86 16.06 -21.71 -4.93
CA LEU A 86 14.73 -22.30 -5.12
C LEU A 86 14.82 -23.83 -5.19
N ASP A 87 13.93 -24.50 -4.44
CA ASP A 87 13.82 -25.96 -4.53
C ASP A 87 13.27 -26.41 -5.91
N GLY A 88 13.36 -27.71 -6.20
CA GLY A 88 12.94 -28.26 -7.49
C GLY A 88 11.46 -28.01 -7.84
N CYS A 89 10.58 -28.01 -6.84
CA CYS A 89 9.16 -27.67 -6.91
C CYS A 89 8.97 -26.18 -7.18
N GLU A 90 9.65 -25.31 -6.43
CA GLU A 90 9.56 -23.85 -6.62
C GLU A 90 10.02 -23.43 -8.02
N ARG A 91 11.13 -24.02 -8.50
CA ARG A 91 11.60 -23.83 -9.88
C ARG A 91 10.57 -24.30 -10.90
N LEU A 92 9.88 -25.41 -10.65
CA LEU A 92 8.84 -25.93 -11.54
C LEU A 92 7.62 -25.03 -11.58
N VAL A 93 7.11 -24.58 -10.42
CA VAL A 93 5.99 -23.63 -10.33
C VAL A 93 6.32 -22.34 -11.07
N ARG A 94 7.52 -21.79 -10.87
CA ARG A 94 7.96 -20.58 -11.56
C ARG A 94 7.97 -20.74 -13.08
N ASP A 95 8.51 -21.85 -13.58
CA ASP A 95 8.57 -22.11 -15.03
C ASP A 95 7.17 -22.33 -15.62
N ILE A 96 6.26 -22.98 -14.88
CA ILE A 96 4.84 -23.11 -15.24
C ILE A 96 4.18 -21.74 -15.35
N LEU A 97 4.33 -20.88 -14.33
CA LEU A 97 3.73 -19.55 -14.33
C LEU A 97 4.28 -18.67 -15.47
N ARG A 98 5.59 -18.77 -15.76
CA ARG A 98 6.22 -18.09 -16.90
C ARG A 98 5.62 -18.59 -18.22
N PHE A 99 5.46 -19.90 -18.39
CA PHE A 99 4.85 -20.49 -19.57
C PHE A 99 3.40 -20.00 -19.76
N ILE A 100 2.59 -19.98 -18.70
CA ILE A 100 1.20 -19.49 -18.79
C ILE A 100 1.18 -18.03 -19.23
N ARG A 101 2.02 -17.18 -18.60
CA ARG A 101 2.12 -15.75 -18.94
C ARG A 101 2.55 -15.50 -20.39
N GLN A 102 3.37 -16.37 -20.97
CA GLN A 102 3.84 -16.24 -22.35
C GLN A 102 2.84 -16.79 -23.38
N LYS A 103 2.08 -17.83 -23.03
CA LYS A 103 1.19 -18.54 -23.95
C LYS A 103 -0.24 -17.99 -24.00
N PHE A 104 -0.73 -17.43 -22.90
CA PHE A 104 -2.12 -16.94 -22.76
C PHE A 104 -2.17 -15.42 -22.69
N SER A 105 -3.36 -14.84 -22.87
CA SER A 105 -3.51 -13.39 -22.75
C SER A 105 -3.24 -12.92 -21.32
N TYR A 106 -2.93 -11.62 -21.15
CA TYR A 106 -2.73 -11.05 -19.83
C TYR A 106 -3.97 -11.23 -18.92
N ASP A 107 -5.17 -11.06 -19.47
CA ASP A 107 -6.42 -11.25 -18.72
C ASP A 107 -6.62 -12.70 -18.28
N GLU A 108 -6.28 -13.66 -19.14
CA GLU A 108 -6.33 -15.09 -18.82
C GLU A 108 -5.33 -15.48 -17.75
N TYR A 109 -4.10 -14.94 -17.83
CA TYR A 109 -3.09 -15.10 -16.79
C TYR A 109 -3.55 -14.47 -15.46
N ARG A 110 -4.10 -13.25 -15.48
CA ARG A 110 -4.60 -12.54 -14.29
C ARG A 110 -5.75 -13.32 -13.64
N MET A 111 -6.70 -13.81 -14.44
CA MET A 111 -7.79 -14.69 -14.00
C MET A 111 -7.25 -15.93 -13.28
N PHE A 112 -6.24 -16.59 -13.86
CA PHE A 112 -5.61 -17.77 -13.27
C PHE A 112 -4.93 -17.45 -11.93
N MET A 113 -4.18 -16.34 -11.86
CA MET A 113 -3.54 -15.88 -10.61
C MET A 113 -4.54 -15.59 -9.51
N LEU A 114 -5.63 -14.88 -9.82
CA LEU A 114 -6.71 -14.59 -8.88
C LEU A 114 -7.40 -15.87 -8.35
N ARG A 115 -7.53 -16.89 -9.20
CA ARG A 115 -8.18 -18.15 -8.85
C ARG A 115 -7.33 -19.05 -7.96
N PHE A 116 -6.03 -19.13 -8.19
CA PHE A 116 -5.17 -20.16 -7.60
C PHE A 116 -4.12 -19.64 -6.62
N TYR A 117 -3.74 -18.36 -6.69
CA TYR A 117 -2.61 -17.83 -5.92
C TYR A 117 -2.96 -16.64 -5.03
N GLU A 118 -3.76 -15.68 -5.51
CA GLU A 118 -3.93 -14.40 -4.80
C GLU A 118 -5.14 -14.37 -3.87
N ALA A 119 -6.33 -14.74 -4.38
CA ALA A 119 -7.58 -14.46 -3.68
C ALA A 119 -8.58 -15.61 -3.71
N SER A 120 -8.22 -16.77 -4.28
CA SER A 120 -9.06 -17.96 -4.39
C SER A 120 -10.48 -17.67 -4.94
N PHE A 121 -10.60 -16.75 -5.91
CA PHE A 121 -11.90 -16.31 -6.40
C PHE A 121 -12.76 -17.46 -6.91
N SER A 122 -14.06 -17.42 -6.65
CA SER A 122 -15.00 -18.33 -7.31
C SER A 122 -15.13 -17.98 -8.80
N PHE A 123 -15.61 -18.93 -9.63
CA PHE A 123 -15.92 -18.63 -11.03
C PHE A 123 -16.97 -17.52 -11.19
N LYS A 124 -17.88 -17.39 -10.21
CA LYS A 124 -18.84 -16.30 -10.16
C LYS A 124 -18.17 -14.95 -9.91
N ALA A 125 -17.27 -14.86 -8.93
CA ALA A 125 -16.52 -13.63 -8.63
C ALA A 125 -15.64 -13.19 -9.82
N LEU A 126 -14.97 -14.14 -10.49
CA LEU A 126 -14.21 -13.84 -11.71
C LEU A 126 -15.10 -13.34 -12.84
N ALA A 127 -16.26 -13.98 -13.04
CA ALA A 127 -17.23 -13.56 -14.05
C ALA A 127 -17.70 -12.10 -13.81
N GLU A 128 -18.01 -11.75 -12.56
CA GLU A 128 -18.41 -10.39 -12.17
C GLU A 128 -17.29 -9.37 -12.40
N CYS A 129 -16.04 -9.66 -11.99
CA CYS A 129 -14.92 -8.73 -12.15
C CYS A 129 -14.43 -8.58 -13.60
N MET A 130 -14.59 -9.62 -14.43
CA MET A 130 -14.07 -9.64 -15.80
C MET A 130 -15.15 -9.36 -16.86
N GLY A 131 -16.42 -9.27 -16.45
CA GLY A 131 -17.53 -8.96 -17.37
C GLY A 131 -17.84 -10.06 -18.38
N ILE A 132 -17.48 -11.31 -18.10
CA ILE A 132 -17.76 -12.49 -18.95
C ILE A 132 -18.46 -13.59 -18.17
N SER A 133 -19.08 -14.56 -18.86
CA SER A 133 -19.84 -15.62 -18.18
C SER A 133 -18.94 -16.56 -17.37
N ALA A 134 -19.46 -17.12 -16.27
CA ALA A 134 -18.74 -18.12 -15.48
C ALA A 134 -18.38 -19.38 -16.29
N MET A 135 -19.16 -19.70 -17.32
CA MET A 135 -18.84 -20.78 -18.27
C MET A 135 -17.58 -20.44 -19.09
N ALA A 136 -17.49 -19.22 -19.62
CA ALA A 136 -16.31 -18.77 -20.36
C ALA A 136 -15.05 -18.75 -19.47
N ILE A 137 -15.18 -18.32 -18.21
CA ILE A 137 -14.12 -18.41 -17.20
C ILE A 137 -13.68 -19.87 -17.02
N SER A 138 -14.62 -20.79 -16.81
CA SER A 138 -14.34 -22.22 -16.63
C SER A 138 -13.59 -22.81 -17.82
N GLN A 139 -14.04 -22.53 -19.05
CA GLN A 139 -13.39 -22.98 -20.28
C GLN A 139 -11.95 -22.47 -20.40
N LYS A 140 -11.72 -21.19 -20.09
CA LYS A 140 -10.37 -20.59 -20.09
C LYS A 140 -9.46 -21.24 -19.04
N VAL A 141 -9.97 -21.48 -17.83
CA VAL A 141 -9.20 -22.16 -16.78
C VAL A 141 -8.86 -23.61 -17.21
N CYS A 142 -9.81 -24.35 -17.76
CA CYS A 142 -9.57 -25.69 -18.30
C CYS A 142 -8.47 -25.68 -19.37
N ALA A 143 -8.54 -24.76 -20.33
CA ALA A 143 -7.54 -24.65 -21.40
C ALA A 143 -6.13 -24.38 -20.86
N ILE A 144 -5.99 -23.52 -19.84
CA ILE A 144 -4.69 -23.26 -19.19
C ILE A 144 -4.18 -24.52 -18.49
N VAL A 145 -5.02 -25.18 -17.70
CA VAL A 145 -4.64 -26.39 -16.95
C VAL A 145 -4.25 -27.53 -17.90
N GLU A 146 -4.99 -27.73 -18.99
CA GLU A 146 -4.67 -28.73 -20.01
C GLU A 146 -3.36 -28.42 -20.75
N ALA A 147 -3.10 -27.15 -21.07
CA ALA A 147 -1.83 -26.75 -21.68
C ALA A 147 -0.63 -27.01 -20.75
N VAL A 148 -0.79 -26.83 -19.44
CA VAL A 148 0.26 -27.14 -18.45
C VAL A 148 0.44 -28.66 -18.34
N ARG A 149 -0.65 -29.42 -18.21
CA ARG A 149 -0.61 -30.89 -18.06
C ARG A 149 -0.03 -31.61 -19.28
N SER A 150 -0.29 -31.09 -20.48
CA SER A 150 0.25 -31.64 -21.73
C SER A 150 1.73 -31.28 -21.99
N HIS A 151 2.31 -30.39 -21.18
CA HIS A 151 3.70 -29.99 -21.33
C HIS A 151 4.66 -31.07 -20.81
N ARG A 152 5.31 -31.80 -21.72
CA ARG A 152 6.15 -32.98 -21.42
C ARG A 152 7.21 -32.72 -20.34
N SER A 153 7.91 -31.58 -20.42
CA SER A 153 8.94 -31.22 -19.44
C SER A 153 8.37 -30.99 -18.03
N PHE A 154 7.18 -30.38 -17.93
CA PHE A 154 6.54 -30.16 -16.63
C PHE A 154 6.03 -31.47 -16.04
N ALA A 155 5.41 -32.31 -16.87
CA ALA A 155 4.96 -33.64 -16.46
C ALA A 155 6.12 -34.49 -15.94
N TRP A 156 7.25 -34.53 -16.66
CA TRP A 156 8.43 -35.29 -16.24
C TRP A 156 9.04 -34.75 -14.93
N ARG A 157 9.23 -33.43 -14.81
CA ARG A 157 9.76 -32.79 -13.59
C ARG A 157 8.83 -33.01 -12.39
N SER A 158 7.51 -32.95 -12.59
CA SER A 158 6.53 -33.24 -11.55
C SER A 158 6.61 -34.69 -11.06
N GLN A 159 6.89 -35.64 -11.95
CA GLN A 159 7.06 -37.05 -11.57
C GLN A 159 8.36 -37.29 -10.80
N MET A 160 9.46 -36.65 -11.18
CA MET A 160 10.74 -36.75 -10.48
C MET A 160 10.62 -36.27 -9.03
N LEU A 161 9.94 -35.13 -8.81
CA LEU A 161 9.71 -34.58 -7.46
C LEU A 161 8.91 -35.55 -6.55
N VAL A 162 7.94 -36.28 -7.11
CA VAL A 162 7.15 -37.28 -6.35
C VAL A 162 8.01 -38.47 -5.96
N ILE A 163 8.91 -38.92 -6.84
CA ILE A 163 9.82 -40.04 -6.57
C ILE A 163 10.85 -39.66 -5.51
N GLU A 164 11.44 -38.47 -5.60
CA GLU A 164 12.42 -37.96 -4.62
C GLU A 164 11.80 -37.80 -3.22
N GLY A 165 10.55 -37.30 -3.15
CA GLY A 165 9.82 -37.17 -1.89
C GLY A 165 9.34 -38.49 -1.27
N ALA A 166 9.22 -39.58 -2.05
CA ALA A 166 8.83 -40.90 -1.55
C ALA A 166 10.01 -41.74 -1.02
N VAL A 167 11.25 -41.30 -1.30
CA VAL A 167 12.50 -41.98 -0.90
C VAL A 167 13.12 -41.30 0.35
N SER A 168 12.58 -40.15 0.77
CA SER A 168 12.96 -39.41 1.99
C SER A 168 12.13 -39.85 3.20
#